data_AF-A0AAV4GTR5-F1
#
_entry.id   AF-A0AAV4GTR5-F1
#
_cell.length_a   1.000
_cell.length_b   1.000
_cell.length_c   1.000
_cell.angle_alpha   90.00
_cell.angle_beta   90.00
_cell.angle_gamma   90.00
#
_symmetry.space_group_name_H-M   'P 1'
#
loop_
_entity.id
_entity.type
_entity.pdbx_description
1 polymer ?
#
loop_
_entity_poly.entity_id
_entity_poly.type
_entity_poly.pdbx_seq_one_letter_code
_entity_poly.pdbx_strand_id
1 'polypeptide(L)'
;MAALGRAVGGAITCLLLLGGVVADIYFHVPRGANNRLDETTANRRNANRLYDSQNNNRGGYNVGDKTDTPFKDDYKKQYYMKYFQSSEYNSFTDDQGKSFMNIEWTNQHGSTKDTLRNGVSTATQRFRKPSRRSANRIEQRKNDDVKMSLGLHESWDWYNKCYLRERNNGLFTADQKLRKNRLGYSSAIYTRQNNAGTRRGYECPEERDYYPYWHPNPWIDVAVMVDSLSMCSSYQAKSFNVQPYNECIHPDGWSRYTNEKDCTDKGGQWLLLHSYIEKATDKTTQNTCESATSADHVYTWAVAHDSTNGYQPECLVQAAAPDCLVAPWTRSNHNGNTDQGGETSSYLWTLPHFPSGKDKRCALRIRYNISTADYDPDTTDSSSNQRGVKYTQNADGEGRQGTDRSNVVEMLVRKGNFPLAFEDSTSGLWDAVEVVWIYHGQKNLPKSDLAINMASSGYYQCSQRQTCGDESVDAKEELNEVLNNAPASYEGVVLRFTKQGTFHFMSTRNNNFSNRSQKAAIVVE
;
A
#
# COMPACT_ATOMS: atom_id res chain seq x y z
N MET A 1 -7.81 -8.01 -63.76
CA MET A 1 -8.54 -9.20 -63.22
C MET A 1 -7.55 -10.06 -62.44
N ALA A 2 -8.02 -11.11 -61.76
CA ALA A 2 -7.27 -11.93 -60.80
C ALA A 2 -6.80 -11.16 -59.54
N ALA A 3 -7.48 -11.39 -58.42
CA ALA A 3 -7.07 -10.91 -57.11
C ALA A 3 -6.40 -12.05 -56.32
N LEU A 4 -5.44 -11.72 -55.46
CA LEU A 4 -4.82 -12.64 -54.51
C LEU A 4 -4.44 -11.88 -53.23
N GLY A 5 -5.44 -11.67 -52.37
CA GLY A 5 -5.24 -11.01 -51.09
C GLY A 5 -4.42 -11.89 -50.14
N ARG A 6 -3.22 -11.43 -49.76
CA ARG A 6 -2.46 -12.04 -48.66
C ARG A 6 -3.00 -11.50 -47.34
N ALA A 7 -3.55 -12.39 -46.52
CA ALA A 7 -3.98 -12.05 -45.17
C ALA A 7 -2.77 -11.63 -44.32
N VAL A 8 -2.70 -10.36 -43.95
CA VAL A 8 -1.73 -9.87 -42.95
C VAL A 8 -2.29 -10.24 -41.58
N GLY A 9 -1.72 -11.29 -40.97
CA GLY A 9 -2.04 -11.71 -39.61
C GLY A 9 -1.58 -10.68 -38.59
N GLY A 10 -2.35 -9.62 -38.40
CA GLY A 10 -2.09 -8.58 -37.40
C GLY A 10 -2.27 -9.12 -35.99
N ALA A 11 -1.17 -9.52 -35.34
CA ALA A 11 -1.16 -9.93 -33.94
C ALA A 11 -1.43 -8.72 -33.04
N ILE A 12 -2.70 -8.49 -32.71
CA ILE A 12 -3.13 -7.43 -31.78
C ILE A 12 -2.61 -7.78 -30.38
N THR A 13 -1.45 -7.22 -30.05
CA THR A 13 -0.87 -7.30 -28.70
C THR A 13 -1.69 -6.41 -27.77
N CYS A 14 -2.71 -6.97 -27.14
CA CYS A 14 -3.45 -6.27 -26.09
C CYS A 14 -2.51 -5.95 -24.92
N LEU A 15 -2.18 -4.68 -24.72
CA LEU A 15 -1.49 -4.24 -23.52
C LEU A 15 -2.43 -4.41 -22.32
N LEU A 16 -2.13 -5.40 -21.47
CA LEU A 16 -2.76 -5.55 -20.17
C LEU A 16 -2.39 -4.35 -19.29
N LEU A 17 -3.32 -3.40 -19.17
CA LEU A 17 -3.21 -2.31 -18.21
C LEU A 17 -3.44 -2.87 -16.80
N LEU A 18 -2.37 -3.02 -16.04
CA LEU A 18 -2.39 -3.40 -14.63
C LEU A 18 -2.99 -2.24 -13.81
N GLY A 19 -4.31 -2.20 -13.72
CA GLY A 19 -5.06 -1.29 -12.86
C GLY A 19 -4.91 -1.66 -11.39
N GLY A 20 -3.79 -1.26 -10.78
CA GLY A 20 -3.67 -1.27 -9.32
C GLY A 20 -4.52 -0.15 -8.71
N VAL A 21 -5.17 -0.42 -7.58
CA VAL A 21 -5.75 0.65 -6.74
C VAL A 21 -4.59 1.47 -6.20
N VAL A 22 -4.54 2.77 -6.50
CA VAL A 22 -3.51 3.69 -6.01
C VAL A 22 -4.13 4.63 -4.99
N ALA A 23 -3.60 4.58 -3.76
CA ALA A 23 -3.93 5.52 -2.69
C ALA A 23 -2.75 6.49 -2.50
N ASP A 24 -3.00 7.79 -2.67
CA ASP A 24 -1.97 8.80 -2.44
C ASP A 24 -1.85 9.12 -0.94
N ILE A 25 -0.80 8.64 -0.27
CA ILE A 25 -0.48 9.10 1.09
C ILE A 25 0.36 10.39 1.01
N TYR A 26 -0.23 11.49 1.48
CA TYR A 26 0.40 12.79 1.59
C TYR A 26 0.85 13.04 3.03
N PHE A 27 2.13 12.78 3.30
CA PHE A 27 2.78 13.17 4.54
C PHE A 27 2.84 14.71 4.64
N HIS A 28 2.01 15.30 5.52
CA HIS A 28 1.94 16.75 5.75
C HIS A 28 3.00 17.24 6.74
N VAL A 29 3.06 16.58 7.89
CA VAL A 29 3.96 16.84 9.02
C VAL A 29 4.46 15.42 9.41
N PRO A 30 5.53 14.91 8.75
CA PRO A 30 6.59 15.67 8.11
C PRO A 30 6.31 15.94 6.66
N ARG A 31 7.04 16.89 6.07
CA ARG A 31 7.03 17.09 4.63
C ARG A 31 7.58 15.86 3.89
N GLY A 32 6.67 14.99 3.44
CA GLY A 32 7.01 13.79 2.70
C GLY A 32 7.65 14.10 1.35
N ALA A 33 8.80 13.50 1.06
CA ALA A 33 9.57 13.83 -0.13
C ALA A 33 8.91 13.40 -1.46
N ASN A 34 8.23 12.25 -1.51
CA ASN A 34 7.66 11.69 -2.75
C ASN A 34 8.66 11.66 -3.94
N ASN A 35 9.90 11.25 -3.67
CA ASN A 35 11.07 11.32 -4.57
C ASN A 35 11.56 12.72 -4.99
N ARG A 36 10.93 13.82 -4.58
CA ARG A 36 11.34 15.21 -4.89
C ARG A 36 12.64 15.62 -4.20
N LEU A 37 13.29 16.63 -4.76
CA LEU A 37 14.48 17.28 -4.23
C LEU A 37 14.30 18.80 -4.28
N ASP A 38 14.45 19.40 -5.46
CA ASP A 38 14.60 20.83 -5.69
C ASP A 38 13.82 21.30 -6.94
N GLU A 39 12.87 20.49 -7.42
CA GLU A 39 12.17 20.73 -8.67
C GLU A 39 11.44 22.09 -8.69
N THR A 40 11.82 22.94 -9.65
CA THR A 40 11.16 24.22 -9.98
C THR A 40 9.77 24.06 -10.61
N THR A 41 9.28 22.83 -10.75
CA THR A 41 7.96 22.52 -11.33
C THR A 41 7.09 21.82 -10.28
N ALA A 42 5.77 21.84 -10.50
CA ALA A 42 4.82 21.17 -9.60
C ALA A 42 4.92 19.62 -9.62
N ASN A 43 5.73 19.06 -10.52
CA ASN A 43 5.90 17.62 -10.76
C ASN A 43 7.30 17.16 -10.29
N ARG A 44 7.39 16.03 -9.57
CA ARG A 44 8.68 15.36 -9.35
C ARG A 44 9.34 15.02 -10.70
N ARG A 45 10.66 15.18 -10.80
CA ARG A 45 11.44 14.97 -12.04
C ARG A 45 11.84 13.50 -12.25
N ASN A 46 11.88 12.70 -11.17
CA ASN A 46 12.29 11.30 -11.24
C ASN A 46 11.58 10.41 -10.19
N ALA A 47 10.56 9.65 -10.62
CA ALA A 47 9.85 8.67 -9.77
C ALA A 47 10.69 7.45 -9.36
N ASN A 48 11.96 7.39 -9.77
CA ASN A 48 12.90 6.29 -9.46
C ASN A 48 14.07 6.73 -8.57
N ARG A 49 14.07 7.94 -8.01
CA ARG A 49 15.24 8.52 -7.32
C ARG A 49 15.63 7.77 -6.05
N LEU A 50 14.67 7.55 -5.16
CA LEU A 50 14.81 6.94 -3.84
C LEU A 50 13.99 5.64 -3.76
N TYR A 51 12.66 5.73 -3.71
CA TYR A 51 11.77 4.60 -3.39
C TYR A 51 10.56 4.55 -4.34
N ASP A 52 9.80 3.47 -4.35
CA ASP A 52 8.55 3.42 -5.10
C ASP A 52 7.44 4.08 -4.30
N SER A 53 7.31 5.39 -4.46
CA SER A 53 6.37 6.15 -3.65
C SER A 53 4.90 5.85 -3.94
N GLN A 54 4.60 5.22 -5.09
CA GLN A 54 3.29 4.92 -5.71
C GLN A 54 2.31 6.11 -5.89
N ASN A 55 2.35 7.09 -4.99
CA ASN A 55 1.68 8.38 -5.00
C ASN A 55 1.86 9.14 -6.34
N ASN A 56 0.86 9.93 -6.70
CA ASN A 56 0.79 10.96 -7.73
C ASN A 56 2.09 11.77 -7.93
N ASN A 57 2.36 12.13 -9.18
CA ASN A 57 3.56 12.84 -9.59
C ASN A 57 3.65 14.30 -9.08
N ARG A 58 2.54 14.88 -8.62
CA ARG A 58 2.50 16.22 -8.00
C ARG A 58 2.69 16.23 -6.48
N GLY A 59 2.63 15.06 -5.84
CA GLY A 59 2.65 14.95 -4.38
C GLY A 59 3.99 15.29 -3.74
N GLY A 60 3.96 15.56 -2.44
CA GLY A 60 5.14 15.76 -1.61
C GLY A 60 5.89 17.08 -1.86
N TYR A 61 6.94 17.28 -1.07
CA TYR A 61 7.61 18.56 -0.90
C TYR A 61 9.07 18.53 -1.38
N ASN A 62 9.55 19.67 -1.86
CA ASN A 62 10.98 19.88 -2.08
C ASN A 62 11.71 19.99 -0.72
N VAL A 63 12.98 19.58 -0.73
CA VAL A 63 13.96 19.82 0.32
C VAL A 63 14.41 21.28 0.21
N GLY A 64 14.12 22.09 1.24
CA GLY A 64 14.61 23.46 1.31
C GLY A 64 16.11 23.52 1.63
N ASP A 65 16.75 24.60 1.22
CA ASP A 65 18.09 24.95 1.71
C ASP A 65 18.03 25.68 3.06
N LYS A 66 19.15 25.77 3.79
CA LYS A 66 19.24 26.46 5.09
C LYS A 66 19.09 27.99 5.01
N THR A 67 19.06 28.56 3.81
CA THR A 67 18.85 29.98 3.55
C THR A 67 17.92 30.17 2.35
N ASP A 68 17.52 31.42 2.11
CA ASP A 68 16.84 31.89 0.91
C ASP A 68 17.65 31.66 -0.38
N THR A 69 18.98 31.66 -0.31
CA THR A 69 19.88 31.38 -1.44
C THR A 69 20.12 29.87 -1.66
N PRO A 70 19.89 29.30 -2.86
CA PRO A 70 20.11 27.87 -3.11
C PRO A 70 21.58 27.42 -3.07
N PHE A 71 21.87 26.35 -2.33
CA PHE A 71 23.22 25.78 -2.14
C PHE A 71 23.55 24.64 -3.11
N LYS A 72 23.33 24.91 -4.41
CA LYS A 72 23.60 24.08 -5.61
C LYS A 72 24.25 22.71 -5.37
N ASP A 73 25.50 22.67 -4.90
CA ASP A 73 26.35 21.47 -4.90
C ASP A 73 26.61 20.84 -3.52
N ASP A 74 26.12 21.42 -2.41
CA ASP A 74 26.40 20.95 -1.04
C ASP A 74 25.15 20.52 -0.26
N TYR A 75 24.81 19.23 -0.34
CA TYR A 75 23.70 18.60 0.40
C TYR A 75 23.81 18.72 1.93
N LYS A 76 24.94 19.15 2.51
CA LYS A 76 25.08 19.42 3.95
C LYS A 76 24.49 20.79 4.33
N LYS A 77 24.29 21.69 3.35
CA LYS A 77 23.67 23.00 3.52
C LYS A 77 22.15 23.00 3.26
N GLN A 78 21.61 21.88 2.79
CA GLN A 78 20.17 21.62 2.82
C GLN A 78 19.63 21.65 4.25
N TYR A 79 18.38 22.08 4.41
CA TYR A 79 17.69 22.07 5.68
C TYR A 79 17.27 20.63 6.04
N TYR A 80 17.74 20.20 7.21
CA TYR A 80 17.22 19.05 7.93
C TYR A 80 16.51 19.62 9.15
N MET A 81 15.27 19.22 9.36
CA MET A 81 14.39 19.73 10.42
C MET A 81 14.88 19.28 11.81
N LYS A 82 14.17 19.61 12.90
CA LYS A 82 14.61 19.30 14.27
C LYS A 82 13.46 19.09 15.27
N TYR A 83 13.60 18.05 16.10
CA TYR A 83 13.03 17.98 17.45
C TYR A 83 13.81 16.98 18.31
N PHE A 84 13.25 16.70 19.48
CA PHE A 84 13.88 16.11 20.66
C PHE A 84 13.33 14.70 20.86
N GLN A 85 14.18 13.76 21.27
CA GLN A 85 13.74 12.43 21.71
C GLN A 85 12.94 12.52 23.03
N SER A 86 12.28 11.43 23.43
CA SER A 86 11.77 11.31 24.81
C SER A 86 12.93 11.17 25.80
N SER A 87 12.74 11.59 27.06
CA SER A 87 13.66 11.28 28.16
C SER A 87 13.33 9.91 28.78
N GLU A 88 14.06 9.54 29.84
CA GLU A 88 13.60 8.52 30.77
C GLU A 88 12.29 9.02 31.44
N TYR A 89 11.16 8.39 31.12
CA TYR A 89 9.83 8.96 31.41
C TYR A 89 9.04 8.21 32.51
N ASN A 90 9.33 6.93 32.74
CA ASN A 90 8.63 6.09 33.73
C ASN A 90 8.89 6.48 35.21
N SER A 91 9.57 7.60 35.46
CA SER A 91 9.66 8.23 36.79
C SER A 91 8.55 9.27 37.07
N PHE A 92 7.73 9.60 36.07
CA PHE A 92 6.60 10.53 36.17
C PHE A 92 5.27 9.80 35.94
N THR A 93 4.19 10.30 36.55
CA THR A 93 2.87 9.63 36.58
C THR A 93 1.87 10.19 35.56
N ASP A 94 2.35 11.00 34.62
CA ASP A 94 1.60 11.70 33.60
C ASP A 94 2.37 11.72 32.26
N ASP A 95 2.30 12.82 31.51
CA ASP A 95 3.00 12.99 30.22
C ASP A 95 4.38 13.67 30.34
N GLN A 96 4.85 13.96 31.55
CA GLN A 96 6.19 14.52 31.76
C GLN A 96 7.28 13.56 31.24
N GLY A 97 8.24 14.11 30.48
CA GLY A 97 9.37 13.38 29.88
C GLY A 97 9.10 12.74 28.51
N LYS A 98 7.85 12.63 28.06
CA LYS A 98 7.50 12.06 26.76
C LYS A 98 7.54 13.12 25.65
N SER A 99 8.14 12.79 24.51
CA SER A 99 8.13 13.64 23.32
C SER A 99 7.10 13.14 22.31
N PHE A 100 5.87 13.65 22.42
CA PHE A 100 4.77 13.40 21.48
C PHE A 100 4.81 14.34 20.28
N MET A 101 4.31 13.89 19.12
CA MET A 101 4.75 14.47 17.86
C MET A 101 3.79 14.28 16.68
N ASN A 102 3.44 15.41 16.04
CA ASN A 102 3.35 15.52 14.58
C ASN A 102 4.72 16.01 14.05
N ILE A 103 5.18 15.51 12.89
CA ILE A 103 6.58 15.04 12.63
C ILE A 103 7.40 16.01 11.70
N GLU A 104 8.75 16.16 11.83
CA GLU A 104 9.79 16.84 10.98
C GLU A 104 11.21 16.81 11.68
N TRP A 105 12.20 15.98 11.26
CA TRP A 105 13.39 15.64 12.12
C TRP A 105 14.87 15.84 11.65
N THR A 106 15.79 15.62 12.61
CA THR A 106 17.28 15.74 12.60
C THR A 106 17.93 14.34 12.81
N ASN A 107 19.23 13.99 12.64
CA ASN A 107 20.54 14.59 12.31
C ASN A 107 21.36 15.14 13.53
N GLN A 108 22.64 14.83 13.82
CA GLN A 108 23.79 14.37 12.99
C GLN A 108 24.93 13.59 13.73
N HIS A 109 25.40 12.43 13.22
CA HIS A 109 26.84 12.13 12.94
C HIS A 109 27.01 10.82 12.10
N GLY A 110 27.99 10.77 11.19
CA GLY A 110 28.29 9.57 10.36
C GLY A 110 29.24 9.86 9.18
N SER A 111 30.00 8.86 8.72
CA SER A 111 31.04 9.03 7.69
C SER A 111 30.58 8.71 6.25
N THR A 112 31.51 8.74 5.29
CA THR A 112 31.38 9.59 4.11
C THR A 112 30.76 8.98 2.84
N LYS A 113 30.10 7.81 2.90
CA LYS A 113 29.40 7.23 1.72
C LYS A 113 27.99 6.70 1.97
N ASP A 114 27.72 6.13 3.14
CA ASP A 114 26.42 5.48 3.42
C ASP A 114 25.49 6.31 4.32
N THR A 115 25.91 7.51 4.78
CA THR A 115 25.01 8.45 5.48
C THR A 115 23.75 8.77 4.67
N LEU A 116 22.57 8.61 5.30
CA LEU A 116 21.29 9.04 4.75
C LEU A 116 21.35 10.52 4.32
N ARG A 117 20.85 10.84 3.12
CA ARG A 117 20.97 12.18 2.51
C ARG A 117 19.99 12.37 1.35
N ASN A 118 19.67 13.62 1.06
CA ASN A 118 18.91 13.98 -0.14
C ASN A 118 19.78 14.09 -1.40
N GLY A 119 21.06 14.45 -1.26
CA GLY A 119 21.93 14.76 -2.39
C GLY A 119 21.55 16.07 -3.08
N VAL A 120 22.20 16.39 -4.20
CA VAL A 120 22.00 17.62 -4.99
C VAL A 120 21.60 17.35 -6.43
N SER A 121 21.04 16.17 -6.69
CA SER A 121 20.52 15.82 -8.00
C SER A 121 19.27 14.96 -7.91
N THR A 122 18.34 15.20 -8.81
CA THR A 122 17.15 14.38 -9.03
C THR A 122 17.49 12.98 -9.58
N ALA A 123 18.73 12.70 -9.98
CA ALA A 123 19.14 11.42 -10.53
C ALA A 123 19.20 10.29 -9.49
N THR A 124 18.83 9.07 -9.90
CA THR A 124 18.96 7.86 -9.09
C THR A 124 20.43 7.45 -8.94
N GLN A 125 20.83 6.96 -7.76
CA GLN A 125 22.09 6.24 -7.57
C GLN A 125 22.30 5.14 -8.61
N ARG A 126 23.53 4.73 -8.93
CA ARG A 126 23.77 3.63 -9.88
C ARG A 126 23.63 2.27 -9.19
N PHE A 127 23.35 1.20 -9.94
CA PHE A 127 23.55 -0.17 -9.46
C PHE A 127 23.99 -1.07 -10.60
N ARG A 128 25.26 -1.45 -10.63
CA ARG A 128 25.78 -2.38 -11.64
C ARG A 128 25.47 -3.82 -11.23
N LYS A 129 24.31 -4.31 -11.71
CA LYS A 129 23.80 -5.67 -11.54
C LYS A 129 24.93 -6.71 -11.81
N PRO A 130 25.43 -7.42 -10.78
CA PRO A 130 26.62 -8.27 -10.89
C PRO A 130 26.39 -9.52 -11.73
N SER A 131 27.49 -10.17 -12.12
CA SER A 131 27.51 -11.54 -12.61
C SER A 131 28.21 -12.43 -11.58
N ARG A 132 28.24 -13.75 -11.79
CA ARG A 132 28.88 -14.70 -10.86
C ARG A 132 30.39 -14.45 -10.68
N ARG A 133 31.03 -13.70 -11.58
CA ARG A 133 32.46 -13.28 -11.50
C ARG A 133 32.67 -11.92 -10.82
N SER A 134 31.60 -11.23 -10.40
CA SER A 134 31.67 -9.89 -9.78
C SER A 134 30.75 -9.70 -8.58
N ALA A 135 29.99 -10.71 -8.16
CA ALA A 135 29.15 -10.66 -6.97
C ALA A 135 29.97 -10.34 -5.70
N ASN A 136 31.08 -11.06 -5.50
CA ASN A 136 32.05 -10.88 -4.41
C ASN A 136 32.87 -9.57 -4.46
N ARG A 137 32.83 -8.81 -5.57
CA ARG A 137 33.51 -7.50 -5.69
C ARG A 137 32.67 -6.37 -5.08
N ILE A 138 32.21 -6.60 -3.85
CA ILE A 138 31.19 -5.81 -3.15
C ILE A 138 31.66 -4.36 -2.99
N GLU A 139 32.77 -4.15 -2.30
CA GLU A 139 33.33 -2.80 -2.08
C GLU A 139 33.68 -2.08 -3.38
N GLN A 140 34.30 -2.75 -4.36
CA GLN A 140 34.56 -2.11 -5.66
C GLN A 140 33.26 -1.64 -6.31
N ARG A 141 32.21 -2.49 -6.31
CA ARG A 141 30.93 -2.14 -6.92
C ARG A 141 30.24 -0.99 -6.19
N LYS A 142 30.22 -1.02 -4.86
CA LYS A 142 29.69 0.03 -3.98
C LYS A 142 30.38 1.38 -4.20
N ASN A 143 31.71 1.41 -4.18
CA ASN A 143 32.51 2.63 -4.33
C ASN A 143 32.32 3.32 -5.70
N ASP A 144 32.17 2.53 -6.76
CA ASP A 144 31.84 2.98 -8.11
C ASP A 144 30.38 3.44 -8.27
N ASP A 145 29.42 2.73 -7.65
CA ASP A 145 27.98 2.94 -7.84
C ASP A 145 27.43 4.11 -7.00
N VAL A 146 27.84 4.19 -5.72
CA VAL A 146 27.36 5.20 -4.75
C VAL A 146 28.05 6.53 -4.98
N LYS A 147 27.26 7.62 -4.98
CA LYS A 147 27.74 9.01 -5.09
C LYS A 147 27.10 9.89 -4.01
N MET A 148 27.84 10.92 -3.59
CA MET A 148 27.40 11.84 -2.53
C MET A 148 26.48 12.95 -3.04
N SER A 149 26.62 13.33 -4.32
CA SER A 149 25.69 14.23 -5.00
C SER A 149 24.31 13.61 -5.28
N LEU A 150 24.14 12.31 -5.04
CA LEU A 150 22.90 11.57 -5.25
C LEU A 150 22.31 11.16 -3.90
N GLY A 151 20.98 11.12 -3.81
CA GLY A 151 20.25 10.77 -2.58
C GLY A 151 20.47 9.33 -2.12
N LEU A 152 20.27 9.08 -0.83
CA LEU A 152 20.41 7.78 -0.20
C LEU A 152 19.47 7.71 1.01
N HIS A 153 18.52 6.76 1.00
CA HIS A 153 17.54 6.52 2.08
C HIS A 153 17.62 5.08 2.60
N GLU A 154 18.07 4.14 1.77
CA GLU A 154 18.53 2.79 2.12
C GLU A 154 19.96 2.62 1.58
N SER A 155 20.76 1.72 2.15
CA SER A 155 22.16 1.52 1.75
C SER A 155 22.28 0.73 0.44
N TRP A 156 23.41 0.89 -0.27
CA TRP A 156 23.72 0.06 -1.43
C TRP A 156 23.80 -1.44 -1.05
N ASP A 157 24.26 -1.73 0.18
CA ASP A 157 24.44 -3.10 0.68
C ASP A 157 23.11 -3.82 0.90
N TRP A 158 22.07 -3.12 1.38
CA TRP A 158 20.73 -3.70 1.51
C TRP A 158 20.10 -4.02 0.16
N TYR A 159 20.22 -3.14 -0.83
CA TYR A 159 19.80 -3.45 -2.20
C TYR A 159 20.66 -4.56 -2.83
N ASN A 160 21.95 -4.62 -2.53
CA ASN A 160 22.84 -5.68 -2.99
C ASN A 160 22.44 -7.04 -2.38
N LYS A 161 22.18 -7.12 -1.06
CA LYS A 161 21.61 -8.29 -0.39
C LYS A 161 20.27 -8.67 -1.03
N CYS A 162 19.34 -7.74 -1.21
CA CYS A 162 18.04 -7.96 -1.86
C CYS A 162 18.13 -8.47 -3.31
N TYR A 163 19.11 -7.99 -4.09
CA TYR A 163 19.35 -8.44 -5.47
C TYR A 163 19.93 -9.87 -5.55
N LEU A 164 20.65 -10.30 -4.51
CA LEU A 164 21.38 -11.58 -4.44
C LEU A 164 20.60 -12.67 -3.67
N ARG A 165 19.85 -12.31 -2.63
CA ARG A 165 18.89 -13.20 -1.94
C ARG A 165 17.84 -13.72 -2.91
N GLU A 166 17.65 -15.03 -2.96
CA GLU A 166 16.54 -15.64 -3.68
C GLU A 166 15.21 -15.23 -3.03
N ARG A 167 14.17 -14.98 -3.83
CA ARG A 167 12.87 -14.55 -3.31
C ARG A 167 12.22 -15.65 -2.47
N ASN A 168 11.34 -15.29 -1.54
CA ASN A 168 10.50 -16.27 -0.88
C ASN A 168 9.48 -16.85 -1.88
N ASN A 169 9.68 -18.12 -2.24
CA ASN A 169 8.84 -18.85 -3.18
C ASN A 169 7.48 -19.24 -2.59
N GLY A 170 7.27 -19.09 -1.27
CA GLY A 170 5.97 -19.19 -0.59
C GLY A 170 5.04 -17.98 -0.81
N LEU A 171 5.55 -16.85 -1.31
CA LEU A 171 4.75 -15.65 -1.54
C LEU A 171 3.92 -15.73 -2.82
N PHE A 172 2.63 -15.37 -2.71
CA PHE A 172 1.69 -15.32 -3.82
C PHE A 172 2.13 -14.36 -4.94
N THR A 173 2.11 -14.86 -6.18
CA THR A 173 2.44 -14.14 -7.41
C THR A 173 1.28 -14.15 -8.42
N ALA A 174 0.15 -14.79 -8.12
CA ALA A 174 -0.99 -14.96 -9.03
C ALA A 174 -0.59 -15.64 -10.36
N ASP A 175 -0.77 -14.94 -11.47
CA ASP A 175 -0.37 -15.30 -12.84
C ASP A 175 1.04 -14.80 -13.22
N GLN A 176 1.64 -13.94 -12.39
CA GLN A 176 2.81 -13.14 -12.77
C GLN A 176 4.08 -13.99 -12.93
N LYS A 177 4.51 -14.16 -14.18
CA LYS A 177 5.76 -14.85 -14.53
C LYS A 177 6.99 -14.01 -14.20
N LEU A 178 7.42 -14.07 -12.94
CA LEU A 178 8.55 -13.29 -12.43
C LEU A 178 9.86 -13.57 -13.19
N ARG A 179 10.67 -12.52 -13.36
CA ARG A 179 11.95 -12.60 -14.05
C ARG A 179 13.05 -13.18 -13.15
N LYS A 180 14.18 -13.52 -13.79
CA LYS A 180 15.42 -13.96 -13.14
C LYS A 180 16.48 -12.85 -13.18
N ASN A 181 17.31 -12.78 -12.15
CA ASN A 181 18.48 -11.91 -12.08
C ASN A 181 19.62 -12.43 -12.99
N ARG A 182 20.72 -11.69 -13.11
CA ARG A 182 21.92 -12.08 -13.89
C ARG A 182 22.68 -13.31 -13.32
N LEU A 183 22.17 -13.95 -12.27
CA LEU A 183 22.74 -15.13 -11.63
C LEU A 183 21.85 -16.39 -11.81
N GLY A 184 20.71 -16.28 -12.51
CA GLY A 184 19.93 -17.41 -13.00
C GLY A 184 18.70 -17.80 -12.17
N TYR A 185 18.33 -17.00 -11.17
CA TYR A 185 17.19 -17.24 -10.28
C TYR A 185 16.38 -15.96 -10.02
N SER A 186 15.18 -16.08 -9.47
CA SER A 186 14.36 -14.92 -9.11
C SER A 186 14.74 -14.46 -7.70
N SER A 187 15.33 -13.27 -7.58
CA SER A 187 15.71 -12.66 -6.30
C SER A 187 14.62 -11.74 -5.73
N ALA A 188 14.77 -11.32 -4.48
CA ALA A 188 13.83 -10.46 -3.75
C ALA A 188 13.59 -9.05 -4.37
N ILE A 189 14.20 -8.75 -5.53
CA ILE A 189 13.82 -7.62 -6.40
C ILE A 189 12.70 -7.92 -7.40
N TYR A 190 12.13 -9.14 -7.38
CA TYR A 190 10.99 -9.54 -8.21
C TYR A 190 9.82 -9.99 -7.34
N THR A 191 8.71 -9.27 -7.45
CA THR A 191 7.46 -9.48 -6.70
C THR A 191 6.27 -9.45 -7.64
N ARG A 192 5.05 -9.71 -7.15
CA ARG A 192 3.81 -9.56 -7.93
C ARG A 192 3.70 -8.15 -8.52
N GLN A 193 3.98 -7.11 -7.71
CA GLN A 193 3.90 -5.71 -8.14
C GLN A 193 5.12 -5.26 -8.98
N ASN A 194 6.29 -5.89 -8.82
CA ASN A 194 7.53 -5.52 -9.52
C ASN A 194 8.11 -6.70 -10.34
N ASN A 195 7.25 -7.32 -11.18
CA ASN A 195 7.60 -8.52 -11.97
C ASN A 195 8.84 -8.35 -12.87
N ALA A 196 9.15 -7.11 -13.28
CA ALA A 196 10.24 -6.75 -14.17
C ALA A 196 11.58 -6.45 -13.45
N GLY A 197 11.56 -6.22 -12.13
CA GLY A 197 12.72 -5.78 -11.35
C GLY A 197 13.17 -4.36 -11.70
N THR A 198 12.20 -3.46 -11.81
CA THR A 198 12.37 -2.01 -11.95
C THR A 198 12.88 -1.46 -10.63
N ARG A 199 14.06 -0.83 -10.64
CA ARG A 199 14.70 -0.31 -9.43
C ARG A 199 14.29 1.14 -9.17
N ARG A 200 13.84 1.43 -7.95
CA ARG A 200 13.75 2.76 -7.37
C ARG A 200 14.85 2.87 -6.32
N GLY A 201 15.76 3.85 -6.46
CA GLY A 201 16.94 4.04 -5.59
C GLY A 201 17.60 2.73 -5.14
N TYR A 202 17.46 2.40 -3.86
CA TYR A 202 17.96 1.15 -3.24
C TYR A 202 16.89 0.44 -2.39
N GLU A 203 15.61 0.77 -2.57
CA GLU A 203 14.49 0.06 -1.95
C GLU A 203 14.47 -1.43 -2.32
N CYS A 204 14.24 -2.32 -1.35
CA CYS A 204 14.02 -3.75 -1.58
C CYS A 204 12.52 -4.06 -1.85
N PRO A 205 12.11 -4.45 -3.08
CA PRO A 205 10.71 -4.64 -3.42
C PRO A 205 9.96 -5.67 -2.57
N GLU A 206 10.58 -6.79 -2.20
CA GLU A 206 9.92 -7.82 -1.38
C GLU A 206 9.71 -7.37 0.08
N GLU A 207 10.58 -6.50 0.60
CA GLU A 207 10.45 -5.90 1.94
C GLU A 207 9.39 -4.78 1.96
N ARG A 208 9.27 -4.05 0.85
CA ARG A 208 8.19 -3.09 0.64
C ARG A 208 6.82 -3.76 0.50
N ASP A 209 6.72 -4.81 -0.32
CA ASP A 209 5.45 -5.43 -0.74
C ASP A 209 4.84 -6.40 0.28
N TYR A 210 5.65 -7.00 1.17
CA TYR A 210 5.19 -8.04 2.09
C TYR A 210 5.59 -7.72 3.53
N TYR A 211 4.58 -7.34 4.33
CA TYR A 211 4.69 -7.10 5.76
C TYR A 211 3.87 -8.15 6.54
N PRO A 212 4.37 -8.68 7.67
CA PRO A 212 5.72 -8.53 8.23
C PRO A 212 6.79 -9.21 7.36
N TYR A 213 8.00 -8.63 7.31
CA TYR A 213 9.02 -9.13 6.39
C TYR A 213 9.85 -10.26 7.02
N TRP A 214 9.83 -11.42 6.36
CA TRP A 214 10.34 -12.73 6.81
C TRP A 214 11.87 -12.87 6.99
N HIS A 215 12.63 -11.77 6.92
CA HIS A 215 14.09 -11.75 6.84
C HIS A 215 14.64 -10.44 7.44
N PRO A 216 15.90 -10.38 7.96
CA PRO A 216 16.48 -9.13 8.46
C PRO A 216 16.41 -7.98 7.46
N ASN A 217 16.09 -6.79 7.97
CA ASN A 217 15.88 -5.56 7.20
C ASN A 217 16.32 -4.31 8.01
N PRO A 218 16.47 -3.12 7.41
CA PRO A 218 17.02 -1.94 8.08
C PRO A 218 15.99 -1.03 8.78
N TRP A 219 14.70 -1.40 8.78
CA TRP A 219 13.63 -0.60 9.36
C TRP A 219 13.29 -1.11 10.76
N ILE A 220 13.08 -0.16 11.67
CA ILE A 220 12.39 -0.41 12.94
C ILE A 220 10.93 -0.10 12.68
N ASP A 221 10.05 -1.08 12.92
CA ASP A 221 8.61 -0.87 12.76
C ASP A 221 8.14 0.05 13.89
N VAL A 222 7.47 1.16 13.55
CA VAL A 222 6.93 2.10 14.54
C VAL A 222 5.52 1.68 14.95
N ALA A 223 4.64 1.53 13.97
CA ALA A 223 3.26 1.14 14.18
C ALA A 223 2.74 0.34 12.98
N VAL A 224 1.76 -0.52 13.21
CA VAL A 224 0.95 -1.18 12.19
C VAL A 224 -0.52 -0.84 12.41
N MET A 225 -1.15 -0.31 11.35
CA MET A 225 -2.56 0.03 11.34
C MET A 225 -3.32 -1.07 10.61
N VAL A 226 -4.26 -1.70 11.30
CA VAL A 226 -5.00 -2.90 10.84
C VAL A 226 -6.48 -2.59 10.64
N ASP A 227 -7.18 -3.38 9.84
CA ASP A 227 -8.64 -3.35 9.77
C ASP A 227 -9.28 -4.03 11.01
N SER A 228 -8.67 -5.12 11.49
CA SER A 228 -9.08 -5.84 12.70
C SER A 228 -7.92 -6.05 13.68
N LEU A 229 -8.16 -5.73 14.96
CA LEU A 229 -7.20 -5.95 16.04
C LEU A 229 -6.82 -7.44 16.24
N SER A 230 -7.58 -8.39 15.67
CA SER A 230 -7.19 -9.81 15.63
C SER A 230 -5.84 -10.04 14.92
N MET A 231 -5.46 -9.18 13.99
CA MET A 231 -4.17 -9.26 13.29
C MET A 231 -2.97 -8.86 14.17
N CYS A 232 -3.19 -8.04 15.21
CA CYS A 232 -2.11 -7.40 15.98
C CYS A 232 -1.10 -8.39 16.55
N SER A 233 -1.56 -9.47 17.18
CA SER A 233 -0.67 -10.48 17.76
C SER A 233 0.24 -11.12 16.71
N SER A 234 -0.27 -11.41 15.50
CA SER A 234 0.54 -11.95 14.40
C SER A 234 1.54 -10.93 13.86
N TYR A 235 1.13 -9.67 13.68
CA TYR A 235 2.00 -8.62 13.13
C TYR A 235 3.07 -8.14 14.12
N GLN A 236 2.73 -7.95 15.40
CA GLN A 236 3.70 -7.57 16.43
C GLN A 236 4.71 -8.68 16.70
N ALA A 237 4.27 -9.94 16.82
CA ALA A 237 5.15 -11.08 17.08
C ALA A 237 6.10 -11.40 15.89
N LYS A 238 5.73 -11.02 14.66
CA LYS A 238 6.55 -11.19 13.45
C LYS A 238 7.22 -9.88 13.00
N SER A 239 7.15 -8.80 13.78
CA SER A 239 7.96 -7.61 13.53
C SER A 239 9.42 -7.95 13.79
N PHE A 240 10.34 -7.42 12.97
CA PHE A 240 11.78 -7.63 13.17
C PHE A 240 12.28 -6.99 14.48
N ASN A 241 11.50 -6.09 15.10
CA ASN A 241 11.73 -5.56 16.44
C ASN A 241 11.65 -6.67 17.53
N VAL A 242 10.80 -7.67 17.32
CA VAL A 242 10.43 -8.71 18.30
C VAL A 242 11.01 -10.07 17.92
N GLN A 243 10.82 -10.50 16.67
CA GLN A 243 11.36 -11.74 16.15
C GLN A 243 12.70 -11.49 15.45
N PRO A 244 13.83 -12.00 15.95
CA PRO A 244 15.05 -12.06 15.17
C PRO A 244 14.91 -13.08 14.02
N TYR A 245 15.60 -12.82 12.91
CA TYR A 245 15.51 -13.65 11.69
C TYR A 245 16.90 -14.08 11.24
N ASN A 246 16.99 -15.28 10.67
CA ASN A 246 18.26 -15.80 10.16
C ASN A 246 18.61 -15.20 8.78
N GLU A 247 19.91 -15.00 8.54
CA GLU A 247 20.47 -14.74 7.21
C GLU A 247 21.64 -15.70 6.94
N CYS A 248 21.79 -16.13 5.68
CA CYS A 248 22.95 -16.93 5.27
C CYS A 248 24.17 -16.04 5.00
N ILE A 249 25.15 -16.04 5.90
CA ILE A 249 26.41 -15.32 5.78
C ILE A 249 27.44 -16.23 5.11
N HIS A 250 27.92 -15.85 3.93
CA HIS A 250 28.83 -16.69 3.13
C HIS A 250 30.22 -16.05 2.99
N PRO A 251 31.33 -16.82 3.04
CA PRO A 251 32.69 -16.30 2.90
C PRO A 251 32.98 -15.49 1.62
N ASP A 252 32.24 -15.70 0.52
CA ASP A 252 32.32 -14.86 -0.69
C ASP A 252 31.78 -13.42 -0.47
N GLY A 253 31.23 -13.13 0.71
CA GLY A 253 30.57 -11.87 1.07
C GLY A 253 29.12 -11.75 0.59
N TRP A 254 28.60 -12.75 -0.13
CA TRP A 254 27.24 -12.74 -0.65
C TRP A 254 26.61 -14.14 -0.63
N SER A 255 25.30 -14.20 -0.40
CA SER A 255 24.52 -15.43 -0.49
C SER A 255 23.25 -15.22 -1.33
N ARG A 256 22.67 -16.34 -1.78
CA ARG A 256 21.28 -16.41 -2.26
C ARG A 256 20.37 -17.18 -1.32
N TYR A 257 20.93 -17.93 -0.38
CA TYR A 257 20.26 -19.03 0.30
C TYR A 257 19.39 -18.55 1.45
N THR A 258 18.17 -19.09 1.52
CA THR A 258 17.07 -18.62 2.37
C THR A 258 16.67 -19.65 3.42
N ASN A 259 17.47 -20.71 3.57
CA ASN A 259 17.30 -21.76 4.58
C ASN A 259 18.67 -22.26 5.05
N GLU A 260 18.70 -22.85 6.25
CA GLU A 260 19.90 -23.35 6.91
C GLU A 260 20.66 -24.41 6.09
N LYS A 261 19.93 -25.36 5.51
CA LYS A 261 20.53 -26.49 4.78
C LYS A 261 21.28 -26.01 3.54
N ASP A 262 20.64 -25.22 2.68
CA ASP A 262 21.30 -24.70 1.48
C ASP A 262 22.46 -23.75 1.82
N CYS A 263 22.40 -23.08 2.97
CA CYS A 263 23.50 -22.26 3.47
C CYS A 263 24.72 -23.11 3.87
N THR A 264 24.51 -24.10 4.75
CA THR A 264 25.55 -24.94 5.34
C THR A 264 26.12 -25.93 4.32
N ASP A 265 25.29 -26.56 3.48
CA ASP A 265 25.70 -27.40 2.34
C ASP A 265 26.57 -26.65 1.29
N LYS A 266 26.74 -25.33 1.42
CA LYS A 266 27.50 -24.47 0.51
C LYS A 266 28.61 -23.68 1.22
N GLY A 267 28.87 -23.96 2.50
CA GLY A 267 29.94 -23.33 3.28
C GLY A 267 29.60 -21.95 3.84
N GLY A 268 28.31 -21.58 3.90
CA GLY A 268 27.85 -20.41 4.64
C GLY A 268 27.48 -20.74 6.09
N GLN A 269 27.43 -19.71 6.93
CA GLN A 269 26.94 -19.74 8.30
C GLN A 269 25.49 -19.22 8.34
N TRP A 270 24.59 -19.97 8.98
CA TRP A 270 23.20 -19.58 9.15
C TRP A 270 23.04 -18.83 10.48
N LEU A 271 23.19 -17.50 10.46
CA LEU A 271 23.27 -16.69 11.68
C LEU A 271 21.94 -16.03 12.00
N LEU A 272 21.52 -16.09 13.26
CA LEU A 272 20.32 -15.42 13.78
C LEU A 272 20.63 -13.93 14.04
N LEU A 273 20.10 -13.05 13.22
CA LEU A 273 20.37 -11.63 13.26
C LEU A 273 19.23 -10.86 13.93
N HIS A 274 19.61 -9.81 14.68
CA HIS A 274 18.69 -9.02 15.50
C HIS A 274 18.62 -7.57 15.01
N SER A 275 17.44 -6.96 15.12
CA SER A 275 17.25 -5.52 15.02
C SER A 275 17.65 -4.84 16.34
N TYR A 276 17.84 -3.52 16.30
CA TYR A 276 18.23 -2.72 17.46
C TYR A 276 17.98 -1.21 17.17
N ILE A 277 17.74 -0.40 18.21
CA ILE A 277 17.67 1.06 18.08
C ILE A 277 19.03 1.74 18.28
N GLU A 278 19.91 1.13 19.09
CA GLU A 278 21.29 1.55 19.30
C GLU A 278 22.20 0.35 19.67
N LYS A 279 23.50 0.43 19.36
CA LYS A 279 24.53 -0.45 19.92
C LYS A 279 25.10 0.20 21.17
N ALA A 280 25.02 -0.47 22.32
CA ALA A 280 25.49 0.03 23.60
C ALA A 280 27.01 -0.15 23.73
N THR A 281 27.77 0.75 23.10
CA THR A 281 29.24 0.67 23.00
C THR A 281 29.99 0.74 24.34
N ASP A 282 29.30 1.09 25.42
CA ASP A 282 29.78 1.09 26.80
C ASP A 282 29.71 -0.30 27.46
N LYS A 283 28.85 -1.20 26.96
CA LYS A 283 28.62 -2.55 27.50
C LYS A 283 29.36 -3.58 26.66
N THR A 284 30.66 -3.73 26.92
CA THR A 284 31.58 -4.47 26.05
C THR A 284 31.61 -5.99 26.28
N THR A 285 30.79 -6.53 27.18
CA THR A 285 30.72 -7.98 27.46
C THR A 285 29.28 -8.44 27.66
N GLN A 286 29.01 -9.73 27.41
CA GLN A 286 27.71 -10.35 27.63
C GLN A 286 27.14 -10.04 29.02
N ASN A 287 27.91 -10.31 30.08
CA ASN A 287 27.49 -10.05 31.46
C ASN A 287 27.15 -8.57 31.72
N THR A 288 27.90 -7.61 31.14
CA THR A 288 27.62 -6.16 31.31
C THR A 288 26.46 -5.68 30.45
N CYS A 289 26.06 -6.45 29.44
CA CYS A 289 24.87 -6.21 28.64
C CYS A 289 23.61 -6.77 29.33
N GLU A 290 23.62 -8.05 29.70
CA GLU A 290 22.46 -8.78 30.22
C GLU A 290 22.11 -8.40 31.68
N SER A 291 23.05 -7.81 32.43
CA SER A 291 22.77 -7.22 33.75
C SER A 291 22.41 -5.73 33.73
N ALA A 292 22.34 -5.11 32.54
CA ALA A 292 22.02 -3.70 32.43
C ALA A 292 20.53 -3.44 32.68
N THR A 293 20.23 -2.87 33.85
CA THR A 293 18.88 -2.45 34.22
C THR A 293 18.57 -1.06 33.66
N SER A 294 17.33 -0.89 33.17
CA SER A 294 16.78 0.36 32.65
C SER A 294 15.25 0.26 32.73
N ALA A 295 14.57 1.38 32.99
CA ALA A 295 13.10 1.41 32.97
C ALA A 295 12.53 1.29 31.54
N ASP A 296 13.24 1.84 30.55
CA ASP A 296 12.73 2.04 29.19
C ASP A 296 13.40 1.16 28.12
N HIS A 297 14.44 0.39 28.48
CA HIS A 297 15.32 -0.29 27.51
C HIS A 297 15.63 -1.74 27.89
N VAL A 298 15.45 -2.65 26.93
CA VAL A 298 15.96 -4.02 27.00
C VAL A 298 17.31 -4.08 26.31
N TYR A 299 18.32 -4.62 27.02
CA TYR A 299 19.66 -4.85 26.49
C TYR A 299 19.84 -6.34 26.17
N THR A 300 20.34 -6.65 24.97
CA THR A 300 20.48 -8.03 24.48
C THR A 300 21.85 -8.22 23.85
N TRP A 301 22.58 -9.25 24.27
CA TRP A 301 23.89 -9.59 23.71
C TRP A 301 23.74 -10.46 22.45
N ALA A 302 23.76 -9.84 21.27
CA ALA A 302 23.32 -10.49 20.03
C ALA A 302 24.07 -9.98 18.78
N VAL A 303 23.91 -10.70 17.67
CA VAL A 303 24.53 -10.32 16.38
C VAL A 303 23.64 -9.32 15.66
N ALA A 304 24.15 -8.09 15.48
CA ALA A 304 23.47 -7.04 14.73
C ALA A 304 23.28 -7.42 13.24
N HIS A 305 22.10 -7.13 12.69
CA HIS A 305 21.80 -7.41 11.28
C HIS A 305 22.70 -6.70 10.26
N ASP A 306 23.27 -5.56 10.64
CA ASP A 306 24.18 -4.74 9.85
C ASP A 306 25.66 -4.90 10.25
N SER A 307 25.99 -5.96 10.99
CA SER A 307 27.31 -6.21 11.59
C SER A 307 28.50 -5.78 10.72
N THR A 308 29.30 -4.87 11.28
CA THR A 308 30.60 -4.44 10.74
C THR A 308 31.79 -5.09 11.47
N ASN A 309 31.52 -5.96 12.44
CA ASN A 309 32.50 -6.54 13.37
C ASN A 309 32.89 -8.00 13.04
N GLY A 310 32.43 -8.54 11.91
CA GLY A 310 32.62 -9.95 11.55
C GLY A 310 31.58 -10.89 12.19
N TYR A 311 30.33 -10.43 12.30
CA TYR A 311 29.19 -11.12 12.90
C TYR A 311 29.44 -11.64 14.32
N GLN A 312 30.22 -10.90 15.09
CA GLN A 312 30.41 -11.15 16.51
C GLN A 312 29.24 -10.54 17.31
N PRO A 313 28.72 -11.22 18.35
CA PRO A 313 27.75 -10.64 19.25
C PRO A 313 28.27 -9.35 19.90
N GLU A 314 27.38 -8.38 20.06
CA GLU A 314 27.64 -7.09 20.69
C GLU A 314 26.39 -6.66 21.49
N CYS A 315 26.51 -5.68 22.38
CA CYS A 315 25.38 -5.25 23.19
C CYS A 315 24.42 -4.37 22.38
N LEU A 316 23.19 -4.84 22.19
CA LEU A 316 22.14 -4.17 21.43
C LEU A 316 21.07 -3.61 22.38
N VAL A 317 20.62 -2.39 22.12
CA VAL A 317 19.40 -1.82 22.69
C VAL A 317 18.25 -2.28 21.79
N GLN A 318 17.40 -3.17 22.29
CA GLN A 318 16.33 -3.77 21.50
C GLN A 318 15.24 -2.75 21.16
N ALA A 319 14.62 -2.90 19.99
CA ALA A 319 13.43 -2.12 19.63
C ALA A 319 12.17 -2.66 20.33
N ALA A 320 11.31 -1.77 20.80
CA ALA A 320 9.98 -2.15 21.28
C ALA A 320 9.14 -2.79 20.16
N ALA A 321 8.18 -3.65 20.49
CA ALA A 321 7.18 -4.11 19.53
C ALA A 321 6.45 -2.90 18.90
N PRO A 322 6.11 -2.92 17.60
CA PRO A 322 5.38 -1.81 16.99
C PRO A 322 4.01 -1.66 17.64
N ASP A 323 3.55 -0.42 17.77
CA ASP A 323 2.20 -0.12 18.20
C ASP A 323 1.19 -0.73 17.21
N CYS A 324 0.09 -1.31 17.70
CA CYS A 324 -0.95 -1.86 16.84
C CYS A 324 -2.32 -1.27 17.19
N LEU A 325 -2.98 -0.72 16.18
CA LEU A 325 -4.23 0.02 16.29
C LEU A 325 -5.09 -0.18 15.04
N VAL A 326 -6.39 0.08 15.15
CA VAL A 326 -7.28 0.11 13.98
C VAL A 326 -6.91 1.30 13.10
N ALA A 327 -6.82 1.09 11.79
CA ALA A 327 -6.63 2.15 10.81
C ALA A 327 -7.83 3.12 10.84
N PRO A 328 -7.63 4.44 11.04
CA PRO A 328 -8.74 5.39 11.03
C PRO A 328 -9.49 5.34 9.70
N TRP A 329 -10.81 5.21 9.74
CA TRP A 329 -11.63 5.27 8.53
C TRP A 329 -11.43 6.62 7.85
N THR A 330 -11.26 6.63 6.53
CA THR A 330 -11.13 7.88 5.77
C THR A 330 -12.01 7.87 4.54
N ARG A 331 -12.58 9.02 4.22
CA ARG A 331 -13.45 9.15 3.04
C ARG A 331 -12.62 9.30 1.76
N SER A 332 -12.82 8.37 0.83
CA SER A 332 -12.19 8.37 -0.50
C SER A 332 -12.25 9.74 -1.18
N ASN A 333 -11.11 10.23 -1.67
CA ASN A 333 -10.96 11.51 -2.36
C ASN A 333 -11.40 12.76 -1.55
N HIS A 334 -11.35 12.70 -0.22
CA HIS A 334 -11.60 13.85 0.68
C HIS A 334 -10.40 14.09 1.60
N ASN A 335 -9.20 14.22 1.04
CA ASN A 335 -7.95 14.58 1.74
C ASN A 335 -7.58 13.76 3.00
N GLY A 336 -8.11 12.54 3.16
CA GLY A 336 -7.89 11.73 4.35
C GLY A 336 -8.72 12.16 5.57
N ASN A 337 -9.80 12.93 5.35
CA ASN A 337 -10.76 13.26 6.41
C ASN A 337 -11.42 12.00 6.97
N THR A 338 -11.45 11.89 8.30
CA THR A 338 -12.14 10.85 9.06
C THR A 338 -13.63 11.15 9.21
N ASP A 339 -14.36 10.17 9.74
CA ASP A 339 -15.73 10.32 10.24
C ASP A 339 -15.79 11.11 11.56
N GLN A 340 -14.73 11.04 12.37
CA GLN A 340 -14.56 11.81 13.61
C GLN A 340 -14.27 13.29 13.31
N GLY A 341 -15.34 14.09 13.16
CA GLY A 341 -15.28 15.55 13.05
C GLY A 341 -14.76 16.09 11.70
N GLY A 342 -14.29 15.22 10.80
CA GLY A 342 -13.67 15.62 9.54
C GLY A 342 -12.22 16.06 9.67
N GLU A 343 -11.54 15.65 10.73
CA GLU A 343 -10.09 15.84 10.91
C GLU A 343 -9.30 14.91 9.96
N THR A 344 -8.04 15.25 9.66
CA THR A 344 -7.17 14.38 8.86
C THR A 344 -6.70 13.18 9.69
N SER A 345 -6.78 11.97 9.13
CA SER A 345 -6.19 10.77 9.73
C SER A 345 -4.72 11.00 10.11
N SER A 346 -4.38 10.67 11.35
CA SER A 346 -3.10 11.00 11.99
C SER A 346 -2.66 9.90 12.96
N TYR A 347 -1.41 9.99 13.42
CA TYR A 347 -0.83 9.04 14.37
C TYR A 347 0.07 9.77 15.36
N LEU A 348 -0.21 9.63 16.65
CA LEU A 348 0.58 10.26 17.71
C LEU A 348 1.78 9.38 18.09
N TRP A 349 2.91 9.59 17.41
CA TRP A 349 4.11 8.79 17.66
C TRP A 349 4.91 9.33 18.86
N THR A 350 5.10 8.50 19.88
CA THR A 350 6.08 8.71 20.96
C THR A 350 7.49 8.42 20.45
N LEU A 351 8.37 9.43 20.40
CA LEU A 351 9.73 9.26 19.88
C LEU A 351 10.58 8.34 20.79
N PRO A 352 11.36 7.40 20.21
CA PRO A 352 12.25 6.53 20.98
C PRO A 352 13.37 7.34 21.66
N HIS A 353 13.68 6.95 22.89
CA HIS A 353 14.84 7.41 23.65
C HIS A 353 16.08 6.62 23.20
N PHE A 354 17.20 7.27 22.87
CA PHE A 354 18.47 6.58 22.57
C PHE A 354 19.44 6.69 23.76
N PRO A 355 19.81 5.57 24.43
CA PRO A 355 20.56 5.59 25.69
C PRO A 355 21.90 6.33 25.68
N SER A 356 22.58 6.45 24.53
CA SER A 356 23.84 7.20 24.47
C SER A 356 23.68 8.72 24.46
N GLY A 357 22.45 9.23 24.33
CA GLY A 357 22.16 10.66 24.14
C GLY A 357 22.66 11.23 22.80
N LYS A 358 23.17 10.39 21.88
CA LYS A 358 23.73 10.83 20.59
C LYS A 358 22.67 10.89 19.50
N ASP A 359 22.63 12.01 18.78
CA ASP A 359 21.80 12.23 17.59
C ASP A 359 21.76 11.01 16.65
N LYS A 360 20.55 10.60 16.25
CA LYS A 360 20.36 9.67 15.13
C LYS A 360 20.07 10.41 13.85
N ARG A 361 20.28 9.76 12.71
CA ARG A 361 19.77 10.25 11.41
C ARG A 361 18.92 9.13 10.81
N CYS A 362 17.62 9.35 10.75
CA CYS A 362 16.63 8.35 10.38
C CYS A 362 15.89 8.74 9.10
N ALA A 363 15.29 7.76 8.42
CA ALA A 363 14.27 7.96 7.39
C ALA A 363 12.94 7.43 7.94
N LEU A 364 11.83 8.10 7.64
CA LEU A 364 10.49 7.65 7.98
C LEU A 364 9.76 7.24 6.70
N ARG A 365 9.10 6.08 6.74
CA ARG A 365 8.39 5.49 5.61
C ARG A 365 7.09 4.88 6.12
N ILE A 366 5.95 5.47 5.74
CA ILE A 366 4.66 4.77 5.79
C ILE A 366 4.58 3.84 4.57
N ARG A 367 4.16 2.61 4.81
CA ARG A 367 3.64 1.68 3.80
C ARG A 367 2.12 1.67 3.94
N TYR A 368 1.40 1.52 2.83
CA TYR A 368 0.02 1.08 2.84
C TYR A 368 -0.08 -0.20 2.02
N ASN A 369 -0.97 -1.09 2.41
CA ASN A 369 -1.40 -2.22 1.59
C ASN A 369 -2.91 -2.06 1.36
N ILE A 370 -3.39 -2.46 0.18
CA ILE A 370 -4.82 -2.41 -0.13
C ILE A 370 -5.27 -3.86 -0.29
N SER A 371 -5.95 -4.38 0.73
CA SER A 371 -6.79 -5.55 0.61
C SER A 371 -7.98 -5.19 -0.28
N THR A 372 -8.14 -5.93 -1.38
CA THR A 372 -9.38 -6.04 -2.14
C THR A 372 -10.07 -7.35 -1.76
N ALA A 373 -11.39 -7.44 -1.94
CA ALA A 373 -12.13 -8.68 -1.68
C ALA A 373 -11.89 -9.78 -2.75
N ASP A 374 -10.96 -9.56 -3.70
CA ASP A 374 -10.68 -10.46 -4.82
C ASP A 374 -10.11 -11.83 -4.39
N TYR A 375 -9.47 -11.87 -3.22
CA TYR A 375 -8.95 -13.09 -2.58
C TYR A 375 -8.72 -12.84 -1.07
N ASP A 376 -8.79 -13.89 -0.26
CA ASP A 376 -8.45 -13.85 1.17
C ASP A 376 -6.93 -13.60 1.35
N PRO A 377 -6.49 -12.48 1.96
CA PRO A 377 -5.08 -12.13 2.09
C PRO A 377 -4.32 -13.00 3.11
N ASP A 378 -4.99 -13.63 4.07
CA ASP A 378 -4.36 -14.43 5.13
C ASP A 378 -4.12 -15.88 4.69
N THR A 379 -4.97 -16.44 3.82
CA THR A 379 -4.81 -17.81 3.30
C THR A 379 -4.22 -17.92 1.89
N THR A 380 -4.12 -16.82 1.13
CA THR A 380 -3.63 -16.87 -0.26
C THR A 380 -2.09 -16.84 -0.35
N ASP A 381 -1.49 -18.02 -0.48
CA ASP A 381 -0.04 -18.23 -0.60
C ASP A 381 0.41 -18.62 -2.02
N SER A 382 1.64 -19.12 -2.17
CA SER A 382 2.14 -19.60 -3.46
C SER A 382 1.44 -20.84 -4.01
N SER A 383 0.72 -21.61 -3.20
CA SER A 383 -0.06 -22.75 -3.68
C SER A 383 -1.25 -22.30 -4.54
N SER A 384 -1.76 -21.08 -4.35
CA SER A 384 -2.79 -20.45 -5.20
C SER A 384 -2.25 -19.89 -6.53
N ASN A 385 -0.94 -19.89 -6.76
CA ASN A 385 -0.35 -19.44 -8.03
C ASN A 385 -0.82 -20.31 -9.20
N GLN A 386 -1.11 -19.68 -10.34
CA GLN A 386 -1.51 -20.33 -11.61
C GLN A 386 -2.78 -21.22 -11.54
N ARG A 387 -3.38 -21.46 -10.37
CA ARG A 387 -4.55 -22.34 -10.16
C ARG A 387 -5.87 -21.81 -10.72
N GLY A 388 -5.86 -20.70 -11.45
CA GLY A 388 -7.08 -20.10 -11.96
C GLY A 388 -8.00 -19.60 -10.84
N VAL A 389 -7.44 -18.98 -9.80
CA VAL A 389 -8.16 -17.96 -9.03
C VAL A 389 -8.80 -17.05 -10.08
N LYS A 390 -10.13 -17.06 -10.17
CA LYS A 390 -10.85 -16.34 -11.22
C LYS A 390 -10.80 -14.86 -10.90
N TYR A 391 -9.71 -14.22 -11.30
CA TYR A 391 -9.70 -12.79 -11.58
C TYR A 391 -10.85 -12.53 -12.56
N THR A 392 -11.95 -12.02 -12.02
CA THR A 392 -12.76 -11.03 -12.72
C THR A 392 -11.77 -10.03 -13.31
N GLN A 393 -11.74 -9.93 -14.63
CA GLN A 393 -10.93 -8.89 -15.27
C GLN A 393 -11.39 -7.53 -14.73
N ASN A 394 -10.47 -6.59 -14.55
CA ASN A 394 -10.79 -5.19 -14.27
C ASN A 394 -11.50 -4.57 -15.48
N ALA A 395 -12.78 -4.89 -15.62
CA ALA A 395 -13.75 -4.05 -16.29
C ALA A 395 -14.26 -3.04 -15.27
N ASP A 396 -14.16 -1.75 -15.57
CA ASP A 396 -14.80 -0.69 -14.76
C ASP A 396 -16.34 -0.80 -14.74
N GLY A 397 -16.90 -1.70 -15.55
CA GLY A 397 -18.27 -2.18 -15.40
C GLY A 397 -18.27 -3.47 -14.59
N GLU A 398 -18.80 -3.39 -13.37
CA GLU A 398 -19.20 -4.51 -12.52
C GLU A 398 -19.78 -5.68 -13.33
N GLY A 399 -19.50 -6.93 -12.97
CA GLY A 399 -20.12 -8.14 -13.55
C GLY A 399 -19.34 -8.83 -14.66
N ARG A 400 -20.03 -9.57 -15.54
CA ARG A 400 -19.42 -10.31 -16.66
C ARG A 400 -19.10 -9.38 -17.85
N GLN A 401 -18.10 -9.73 -18.67
CA GLN A 401 -17.75 -8.97 -19.87
C GLN A 401 -18.97 -8.75 -20.78
N GLY A 402 -19.28 -7.49 -21.08
CA GLY A 402 -20.46 -7.12 -21.88
C GLY A 402 -21.80 -7.15 -21.13
N THR A 403 -21.81 -7.21 -19.80
CA THR A 403 -23.05 -7.28 -18.98
C THR A 403 -23.26 -6.08 -18.04
N ASP A 404 -22.91 -4.88 -18.52
CA ASP A 404 -23.30 -3.61 -17.90
C ASP A 404 -24.83 -3.51 -17.71
N ARG A 405 -25.29 -2.83 -16.65
CA ARG A 405 -26.71 -2.64 -16.28
C ARG A 405 -26.90 -1.30 -15.61
N SER A 406 -28.08 -0.70 -15.80
CA SER A 406 -28.50 0.49 -15.06
C SER A 406 -29.87 0.25 -14.44
N ASN A 407 -29.95 0.36 -13.12
CA ASN A 407 -31.21 0.43 -12.38
C ASN A 407 -31.44 1.85 -11.85
N VAL A 408 -32.60 2.09 -11.26
CA VAL A 408 -32.94 3.35 -10.59
C VAL A 408 -33.55 3.05 -9.23
N VAL A 409 -32.88 3.52 -8.18
CA VAL A 409 -33.36 3.51 -6.79
C VAL A 409 -33.40 4.93 -6.24
N GLU A 410 -34.39 5.24 -5.40
CA GLU A 410 -34.50 6.54 -4.74
C GLU A 410 -33.41 6.75 -3.68
N MET A 411 -33.10 8.02 -3.39
CA MET A 411 -32.21 8.44 -2.31
C MET A 411 -32.85 9.55 -1.48
N LEU A 412 -32.59 9.59 -0.17
CA LEU A 412 -33.03 10.70 0.69
C LEU A 412 -32.34 12.03 0.33
N VAL A 413 -31.05 12.00 -0.02
CA VAL A 413 -30.24 13.18 -0.35
C VAL A 413 -29.21 12.89 -1.44
N ARG A 414 -29.03 13.80 -2.41
CA ARG A 414 -28.05 13.68 -3.51
C ARG A 414 -26.60 13.41 -3.04
N LYS A 415 -26.25 13.78 -1.81
CA LYS A 415 -24.92 13.56 -1.20
C LYS A 415 -24.73 12.15 -0.58
N GLY A 416 -25.80 11.37 -0.41
CA GLY A 416 -25.76 10.02 0.15
C GLY A 416 -25.06 9.01 -0.77
N ASN A 417 -24.97 7.76 -0.32
CA ASN A 417 -24.42 6.63 -1.08
C ASN A 417 -25.30 5.37 -1.06
N PHE A 418 -26.42 5.42 -0.32
CA PHE A 418 -27.32 4.28 -0.11
C PHE A 418 -28.70 4.61 -0.70
N PRO A 419 -29.46 3.60 -1.15
CA PRO A 419 -30.88 3.76 -1.46
C PRO A 419 -31.66 4.20 -0.22
N LEU A 420 -32.80 4.86 -0.44
CA LEU A 420 -33.86 4.97 0.54
C LEU A 420 -34.66 3.66 0.54
N ALA A 421 -35.06 3.15 1.71
CA ALA A 421 -35.98 2.02 1.79
C ALA A 421 -37.34 2.41 1.20
N PHE A 422 -38.09 1.45 0.65
CA PHE A 422 -39.38 1.76 0.01
C PHE A 422 -40.40 2.26 1.05
N GLU A 423 -40.32 1.70 2.26
CA GLU A 423 -41.10 2.03 3.45
C GLU A 423 -40.85 3.47 3.92
N ASP A 424 -39.62 3.98 3.73
CA ASP A 424 -39.20 5.35 4.09
C ASP A 424 -39.48 6.38 2.98
N SER A 425 -39.94 5.95 1.79
CA SER A 425 -40.28 6.82 0.63
C SER A 425 -41.61 7.59 0.82
N THR A 426 -41.95 7.96 2.06
CA THR A 426 -43.18 8.71 2.34
C THR A 426 -43.13 10.10 1.68
N SER A 427 -44.03 10.37 0.74
CA SER A 427 -43.97 11.55 -0.16
C SER A 427 -42.75 11.63 -1.10
N GLY A 428 -42.02 10.53 -1.30
CA GLY A 428 -40.87 10.43 -2.21
C GLY A 428 -41.22 10.32 -3.70
N LEU A 429 -40.23 9.90 -4.49
CA LEU A 429 -40.29 9.71 -5.95
C LEU A 429 -41.49 8.86 -6.37
N TRP A 430 -41.65 7.68 -5.77
CA TRP A 430 -42.75 6.75 -6.09
C TRP A 430 -44.11 7.34 -5.76
N ASP A 431 -44.15 8.29 -4.84
CA ASP A 431 -45.34 8.99 -4.38
C ASP A 431 -45.69 10.21 -5.25
N ALA A 432 -44.77 10.64 -6.13
CA ALA A 432 -44.89 11.81 -7.00
C ALA A 432 -45.08 11.49 -8.49
N VAL A 433 -44.97 10.22 -8.91
CA VAL A 433 -45.04 9.80 -10.32
C VAL A 433 -46.27 8.97 -10.66
N GLU A 434 -46.65 9.03 -11.94
CA GLU A 434 -47.70 8.24 -12.58
C GLU A 434 -47.11 7.56 -13.84
N VAL A 435 -47.38 6.27 -14.02
CA VAL A 435 -46.92 5.51 -15.19
C VAL A 435 -47.77 5.84 -16.41
N VAL A 436 -47.19 6.56 -17.37
CA VAL A 436 -47.82 6.88 -18.67
C VAL A 436 -47.67 5.71 -19.65
N TRP A 437 -46.52 5.03 -19.61
CA TRP A 437 -46.20 3.86 -20.41
C TRP A 437 -45.11 3.02 -19.74
N ILE A 438 -45.15 1.70 -19.92
CA ILE A 438 -44.09 0.77 -19.51
C ILE A 438 -43.98 -0.37 -20.52
N TYR A 439 -42.77 -0.92 -20.73
CA TYR A 439 -42.46 -1.90 -21.79
C TYR A 439 -43.39 -3.12 -21.81
N HIS A 440 -43.69 -3.71 -20.65
CA HIS A 440 -44.58 -4.88 -20.52
C HIS A 440 -46.09 -4.54 -20.60
N GLY A 441 -46.45 -3.28 -20.88
CA GLY A 441 -47.83 -2.86 -21.20
C GLY A 441 -48.83 -2.88 -20.04
N GLN A 442 -48.40 -3.20 -18.82
CA GLN A 442 -49.26 -3.23 -17.64
C GLN A 442 -49.82 -1.84 -17.32
N LYS A 443 -51.12 -1.78 -17.05
CA LYS A 443 -51.85 -0.55 -16.68
C LYS A 443 -52.08 -0.53 -15.17
N ASN A 444 -52.11 0.66 -14.57
CA ASN A 444 -52.34 0.87 -13.14
C ASN A 444 -51.35 0.11 -12.23
N LEU A 445 -50.05 0.12 -12.60
CA LEU A 445 -48.99 -0.53 -11.85
C LEU A 445 -48.88 0.05 -10.42
N PRO A 446 -48.87 -0.77 -9.35
CA PRO A 446 -48.62 -0.32 -7.99
C PRO A 446 -47.25 0.36 -7.83
N LYS A 447 -47.15 1.31 -6.89
CA LYS A 447 -45.90 2.04 -6.60
C LYS A 447 -44.75 1.12 -6.17
N SER A 448 -45.06 0.08 -5.41
CA SER A 448 -44.13 -0.98 -5.00
C SER A 448 -43.62 -1.78 -6.19
N ASP A 449 -44.51 -2.17 -7.10
CA ASP A 449 -44.16 -2.93 -8.31
C ASP A 449 -43.33 -2.07 -9.28
N LEU A 450 -43.64 -0.76 -9.42
CA LEU A 450 -42.82 0.20 -10.15
C LEU A 450 -41.41 0.33 -9.53
N ALA A 451 -41.32 0.49 -8.21
CA ALA A 451 -40.04 0.59 -7.51
C ALA A 451 -39.21 -0.69 -7.68
N ILE A 452 -39.83 -1.87 -7.54
CA ILE A 452 -39.20 -3.18 -7.80
C ILE A 452 -38.73 -3.31 -9.24
N ASN A 453 -39.54 -2.90 -10.23
CA ASN A 453 -39.19 -2.97 -11.64
C ASN A 453 -38.00 -2.06 -11.99
N MET A 454 -38.00 -0.81 -11.49
CA MET A 454 -36.90 0.14 -11.71
C MET A 454 -35.63 -0.23 -10.93
N ALA A 455 -35.75 -0.74 -9.70
CA ALA A 455 -34.63 -1.19 -8.89
C ALA A 455 -33.98 -2.48 -9.44
N SER A 456 -34.76 -3.36 -10.07
CA SER A 456 -34.29 -4.62 -10.65
C SER A 456 -33.87 -4.52 -12.13
N SER A 457 -33.82 -3.32 -12.72
CA SER A 457 -33.53 -3.10 -14.15
C SER A 457 -34.49 -3.88 -15.08
N GLY A 458 -35.75 -4.06 -14.66
CA GLY A 458 -36.77 -4.81 -15.40
C GLY A 458 -36.72 -6.33 -15.24
N TYR A 459 -35.91 -6.87 -14.31
CA TYR A 459 -35.86 -8.31 -14.07
C TYR A 459 -37.13 -8.86 -13.41
N TYR A 460 -37.71 -8.11 -12.46
CA TYR A 460 -39.03 -8.37 -11.91
C TYR A 460 -40.03 -7.34 -12.45
N GLN A 461 -41.24 -7.78 -12.83
CA GLN A 461 -42.33 -6.89 -13.25
C GLN A 461 -43.24 -6.51 -12.07
N CYS A 462 -43.27 -7.32 -11.01
CA CYS A 462 -44.12 -7.11 -9.84
C CYS A 462 -43.65 -7.91 -8.62
N SER A 463 -44.21 -7.59 -7.46
CA SER A 463 -43.95 -8.24 -6.15
C SER A 463 -44.63 -9.59 -5.93
N GLN A 464 -45.65 -9.94 -6.72
CA GLN A 464 -46.58 -11.05 -6.42
C GLN A 464 -47.02 -11.82 -7.69
N ARG A 465 -46.94 -13.15 -7.69
CA ARG A 465 -47.24 -14.03 -8.84
C ARG A 465 -48.63 -13.87 -9.43
N GLN A 466 -49.61 -13.42 -8.64
CA GLN A 466 -50.97 -13.14 -9.10
C GLN A 466 -51.05 -11.92 -10.03
N THR A 467 -50.07 -11.01 -9.99
CA THR A 467 -50.04 -9.77 -10.77
C THR A 467 -49.32 -9.94 -12.11
N CYS A 468 -48.19 -10.66 -12.16
CA CYS A 468 -47.37 -10.79 -13.38
C CYS A 468 -46.83 -12.22 -13.65
N GLY A 469 -47.37 -13.26 -12.99
CA GLY A 469 -46.99 -14.65 -13.24
C GLY A 469 -45.53 -14.95 -12.88
N ASP A 470 -44.83 -15.70 -13.73
CA ASP A 470 -43.42 -16.08 -13.53
C ASP A 470 -42.40 -14.92 -13.62
N GLU A 471 -42.87 -13.69 -13.84
CA GLU A 471 -42.07 -12.45 -13.87
C GLU A 471 -42.02 -11.73 -12.52
N SER A 472 -42.47 -12.39 -11.44
CA SER A 472 -42.62 -11.84 -10.09
C SER A 472 -41.48 -12.26 -9.13
N VAL A 473 -41.32 -11.50 -8.04
CA VAL A 473 -40.31 -11.75 -6.99
C VAL A 473 -40.49 -13.12 -6.31
N ASP A 474 -41.74 -13.57 -6.13
CA ASP A 474 -42.09 -14.86 -5.49
C ASP A 474 -42.12 -16.06 -6.46
N ALA A 475 -41.88 -15.84 -7.76
CA ALA A 475 -41.87 -16.90 -8.78
C ALA A 475 -40.54 -17.11 -9.48
N LYS A 476 -39.77 -16.04 -9.69
CA LYS A 476 -38.55 -16.02 -10.49
C LYS A 476 -37.31 -16.26 -9.59
N GLU A 477 -36.15 -16.54 -10.20
CA GLU A 477 -34.92 -16.72 -9.42
C GLU A 477 -34.56 -15.44 -8.63
N GLU A 478 -33.72 -15.59 -7.60
CA GLU A 478 -33.23 -14.46 -6.81
C GLU A 478 -32.36 -13.53 -7.68
N LEU A 479 -32.68 -12.24 -7.66
CA LEU A 479 -31.91 -11.22 -8.36
C LEU A 479 -30.51 -11.15 -7.75
N ASN A 480 -29.49 -11.38 -8.58
CA ASN A 480 -28.11 -11.25 -8.13
C ASN A 480 -27.84 -9.81 -7.66
N GLU A 481 -27.11 -9.66 -6.55
CA GLU A 481 -26.82 -8.37 -5.89
C GLU A 481 -26.22 -7.30 -6.84
N VAL A 482 -25.41 -7.74 -7.82
CA VAL A 482 -24.87 -6.91 -8.90
C VAL A 482 -25.57 -7.20 -10.24
N LEU A 483 -26.87 -7.45 -10.24
CA LEU A 483 -27.79 -7.55 -11.39
C LEU A 483 -27.33 -8.43 -12.58
N ASN A 484 -26.47 -9.44 -12.40
CA ASN A 484 -25.93 -10.23 -13.52
C ASN A 484 -27.00 -11.03 -14.30
N ASN A 485 -28.13 -11.37 -13.67
CA ASN A 485 -29.28 -12.03 -14.29
C ASN A 485 -30.34 -11.06 -14.86
N ALA A 486 -30.19 -9.74 -14.65
CA ALA A 486 -31.11 -8.75 -15.19
C ALA A 486 -30.99 -8.56 -16.73
N PRO A 487 -32.03 -8.03 -17.42
CA PRO A 487 -31.99 -7.69 -18.85
C PRO A 487 -30.87 -6.72 -19.23
N ALA A 488 -30.29 -6.84 -20.43
CA ALA A 488 -29.10 -6.08 -20.83
C ALA A 488 -29.29 -4.58 -21.02
N SER A 489 -30.53 -4.12 -21.12
CA SER A 489 -30.93 -2.72 -21.00
C SER A 489 -32.29 -2.71 -20.30
N TYR A 490 -32.52 -1.75 -19.41
CA TYR A 490 -33.87 -1.54 -18.91
C TYR A 490 -34.73 -0.95 -20.03
N GLU A 491 -35.72 -1.70 -20.50
CA GLU A 491 -36.60 -1.29 -21.61
C GLU A 491 -37.43 -0.04 -21.30
N GLY A 492 -37.59 0.26 -20.00
CA GLY A 492 -37.92 1.59 -19.52
C GLY A 492 -39.40 1.83 -19.21
N VAL A 493 -39.63 3.01 -18.62
CA VAL A 493 -40.92 3.50 -18.17
C VAL A 493 -40.99 5.01 -18.44
N VAL A 494 -42.14 5.48 -18.91
CA VAL A 494 -42.43 6.92 -19.06
C VAL A 494 -43.24 7.37 -17.85
N LEU A 495 -42.67 8.26 -17.06
CA LEU A 495 -43.27 8.78 -15.83
C LEU A 495 -43.74 10.22 -16.03
N ARG A 496 -45.00 10.48 -15.67
CA ARG A 496 -45.51 11.84 -15.44
C ARG A 496 -45.31 12.19 -13.98
N PHE A 497 -44.58 13.25 -13.68
CA PHE A 497 -44.56 13.83 -12.34
C PHE A 497 -45.87 14.59 -12.09
N THR A 498 -46.43 14.41 -10.90
CA THR A 498 -47.76 14.91 -10.47
C THR A 498 -47.68 15.82 -9.24
N LYS A 499 -46.50 15.93 -8.63
CA LYS A 499 -46.19 16.80 -7.49
C LYS A 499 -44.92 17.62 -7.79
N GLN A 500 -44.92 18.87 -7.36
CA GLN A 500 -43.70 19.68 -7.25
C GLN A 500 -42.74 19.05 -6.22
N GLY A 501 -41.44 19.23 -6.39
CA GLY A 501 -40.44 18.70 -5.47
C GLY A 501 -39.05 18.53 -6.08
N THR A 502 -38.13 17.99 -5.28
CA THR A 502 -36.81 17.56 -5.75
C THR A 502 -36.61 16.09 -5.37
N PHE A 503 -36.51 15.24 -6.37
CA PHE A 503 -36.43 13.79 -6.23
C PHE A 503 -35.02 13.32 -6.58
N HIS A 504 -34.40 12.52 -5.71
CA HIS A 504 -33.02 12.06 -5.89
C HIS A 504 -32.96 10.57 -6.16
N PHE A 505 -32.05 10.15 -7.04
CA PHE A 505 -31.90 8.74 -7.39
C PHE A 505 -30.48 8.39 -7.83
N MET A 506 -30.18 7.09 -7.78
CA MET A 506 -28.93 6.49 -8.23
C MET A 506 -29.17 5.16 -8.95
N SER A 507 -28.19 4.75 -9.76
CA SER A 507 -28.01 3.33 -10.08
C SER A 507 -27.17 2.72 -8.97
N THR A 508 -27.63 1.61 -8.37
CA THR A 508 -26.79 0.87 -7.40
C THR A 508 -25.58 0.30 -8.11
N ARG A 509 -25.78 -0.36 -9.25
CA ARG A 509 -24.72 -0.97 -10.07
C ARG A 509 -23.61 0.02 -10.44
N ASN A 510 -23.99 1.19 -10.97
CA ASN A 510 -23.04 2.20 -11.46
C ASN A 510 -22.56 3.19 -10.37
N ASN A 511 -22.86 2.90 -9.11
CA ASN A 511 -22.29 3.55 -7.94
C ASN A 511 -21.72 2.52 -6.93
N ASN A 512 -21.67 1.22 -7.29
CA ASN A 512 -21.14 0.16 -6.41
C ASN A 512 -19.60 0.20 -6.36
N PHE A 513 -18.96 0.51 -7.49
CA PHE A 513 -17.51 0.53 -7.61
C PHE A 513 -16.99 1.63 -8.56
N SER A 514 -15.69 1.90 -8.48
CA SER A 514 -14.94 2.94 -9.22
C SER A 514 -15.18 4.41 -8.83
N ASN A 515 -14.46 5.31 -9.48
CA ASN A 515 -14.43 6.77 -9.25
C ASN A 515 -15.63 7.53 -9.86
N ARG A 516 -16.73 6.83 -10.12
CA ARG A 516 -17.91 7.32 -10.84
C ARG A 516 -19.10 7.33 -9.88
N SER A 517 -19.85 8.44 -9.84
CA SER A 517 -21.08 8.50 -9.02
C SER A 517 -22.27 8.76 -9.94
N GLN A 518 -22.90 7.69 -10.42
CA GLN A 518 -24.11 7.79 -11.25
C GLN A 518 -25.34 8.11 -10.39
N LYS A 519 -25.47 9.40 -10.07
CA LYS A 519 -26.55 9.98 -9.28
C LYS A 519 -27.16 11.17 -10.00
N ALA A 520 -28.46 11.37 -9.85
CA ALA A 520 -29.17 12.48 -10.43
C ALA A 520 -30.22 13.07 -9.49
N ALA A 521 -30.76 14.21 -9.88
CA ALA A 521 -31.89 14.85 -9.23
C ALA A 521 -32.85 15.35 -10.32
N ILE A 522 -34.14 15.07 -10.18
CA ILE A 522 -35.20 15.71 -10.95
C ILE A 522 -35.81 16.78 -10.05
N VAL A 523 -35.89 18.01 -10.55
CA VAL A 523 -36.61 19.11 -9.92
C VAL A 523 -37.90 19.32 -10.72
N VAL A 524 -39.02 19.42 -10.02
CA VAL A 524 -40.34 19.66 -10.60
C VAL A 524 -40.88 20.94 -9.98
N GLU A 525 -41.11 21.94 -10.84
CA GLU A 525 -41.63 23.28 -10.54
C GLU A 525 -43.08 23.42 -11.03
#